data_AF-A0A4D4M8H1-F1
#
_entry.id   AF-A0A4D4M8H1-F1
#
_cell.length_a   1.000
_cell.length_b   1.000
_cell.length_c   1.000
_cell.angle_alpha   90.00
_cell.angle_beta   90.00
_cell.angle_gamma   90.00
#
_symmetry.space_group_name_H-M   'P 1'
#
loop_
_entity.id
_entity.type
_entity.pdbx_description
1 polymer ?
#
loop_
_entity_poly.entity_id
_entity_poly.type
_entity_poly.pdbx_seq_one_letter_code
_entity_poly.pdbx_strand_id
1 'polypeptide(L)'
;MFVVGYETDWRQLRQGGRAAATVALCAALVPAGMGAGAAGLFHGAFTAVQPHQSDGRAFWMFMAVATSVTALPVLAAIVRERGYAGSPAGTVATAAAGIMDVAAWLVLAAALAGAGHAAARPWPMTLLLIALFAAALVLVVRPVLTRWLERSPVAQGSQLTIALGLALSSAWVTAELGLHPVFGGLLAGLTMPRTGGVPDADVLRPMEQTAELLLPLFFVTTGLSFNVGSLDGDGGVLLALILTVAVLGKLLPGYAAARFSGMDTHQSAVVAALVNTRGLTELIVLNVALDAGLIGQELFTVLVLMALITTLMTGPLLSLIERGRNRRNAPHDVEKAVPVMPDGQR
;
A
#
# COMPACT_ATOMS: atom_id res chain seq x y z
N MET A 1 -5.25 7.85 6.04
CA MET A 1 -5.71 6.45 6.24
C MET A 1 -7.08 6.33 6.87
N PHE A 2 -7.50 7.27 7.72
CA PHE A 2 -8.86 7.28 8.25
C PHE A 2 -9.93 7.17 7.15
N VAL A 3 -9.90 8.05 6.14
CA VAL A 3 -10.80 8.02 4.97
C VAL A 3 -10.86 6.63 4.35
N VAL A 4 -9.71 6.06 4.01
CA VAL A 4 -9.59 4.72 3.41
C VAL A 4 -10.23 3.65 4.28
N GLY A 5 -9.94 3.64 5.59
CA GLY A 5 -10.55 2.70 6.52
C GLY A 5 -12.07 2.89 6.62
N TYR A 6 -12.52 4.15 6.61
CA TYR A 6 -13.93 4.50 6.71
C TYR A 6 -14.74 4.08 5.47
N GLU A 7 -14.14 4.16 4.28
CA GLU A 7 -14.72 3.67 3.02
C GLU A 7 -14.67 2.16 2.87
N THR A 8 -13.72 1.48 3.54
CA THR A 8 -13.48 0.05 3.36
C THR A 8 -14.58 -0.81 3.98
N ASP A 9 -15.40 -1.47 3.17
CA ASP A 9 -16.42 -2.40 3.67
C ASP A 9 -15.83 -3.76 4.07
N TRP A 10 -15.91 -4.08 5.37
CA TRP A 10 -15.49 -5.36 5.94
C TRP A 10 -16.18 -6.57 5.30
N ARG A 11 -17.44 -6.42 4.84
CA ARG A 11 -18.16 -7.50 4.15
C ARG A 11 -17.54 -7.79 2.78
N GLN A 12 -17.16 -6.74 2.03
CA GLN A 12 -16.48 -6.89 0.75
C GLN A 12 -15.07 -7.48 0.93
N LEU A 13 -14.36 -7.12 2.01
CA LEU A 13 -13.08 -7.71 2.37
C LEU A 13 -13.18 -9.23 2.63
N ARG A 14 -14.27 -9.68 3.30
CA ARG A 14 -14.50 -11.12 3.54
C ARG A 14 -14.85 -11.89 2.28
N GLN A 15 -15.60 -11.31 1.34
CA GLN A 15 -15.99 -11.98 0.10
C GLN A 15 -14.80 -12.21 -0.85
N GLY A 16 -13.78 -11.34 -0.81
CA GLY A 16 -12.54 -11.47 -1.59
C GLY A 16 -11.33 -12.01 -0.80
N GLY A 17 -11.52 -12.47 0.44
CA GLY A 17 -10.41 -12.71 1.38
C GLY A 17 -9.38 -13.74 0.91
N ARG A 18 -9.80 -14.80 0.21
CA ARG A 18 -8.87 -15.80 -0.35
C ARG A 18 -8.00 -15.20 -1.45
N ALA A 19 -8.58 -14.42 -2.35
CA ALA A 19 -7.85 -13.74 -3.42
C ALA A 19 -6.89 -12.68 -2.86
N ALA A 20 -7.32 -11.92 -1.86
CA ALA A 20 -6.45 -10.96 -1.18
C ALA A 20 -5.26 -11.65 -0.49
N ALA A 21 -5.49 -12.78 0.19
CA ALA A 21 -4.44 -13.53 0.87
C ALA A 21 -3.45 -14.17 -0.11
N THR A 22 -3.91 -14.77 -1.20
CA THR A 22 -3.03 -15.35 -2.24
C THR A 22 -2.21 -14.27 -2.94
N VAL A 23 -2.83 -13.13 -3.30
CA VAL A 23 -2.12 -11.99 -3.87
C VAL A 23 -1.10 -11.44 -2.89
N ALA A 24 -1.46 -11.24 -1.62
CA ALA A 24 -0.53 -10.77 -0.59
C ALA A 24 0.65 -11.72 -0.42
N LEU A 25 0.40 -13.03 -0.36
CA LEU A 25 1.45 -14.03 -0.17
C LEU A 25 2.42 -14.05 -1.35
N CYS A 26 1.91 -14.13 -2.58
CA CYS A 26 2.75 -14.18 -3.78
C CYS A 26 3.47 -12.85 -4.03
N ALA A 27 2.76 -11.73 -3.95
CA ALA A 27 3.31 -10.39 -4.18
C ALA A 27 4.17 -9.88 -3.01
N ALA A 28 4.26 -10.62 -1.90
CA ALA A 28 5.24 -10.38 -0.85
C ALA A 28 6.43 -11.35 -0.93
N LEU A 29 6.17 -12.66 -0.91
CA LEU A 29 7.24 -13.67 -0.79
C LEU A 29 8.13 -13.76 -2.03
N VAL A 30 7.56 -13.63 -3.23
CA VAL A 30 8.35 -13.68 -4.47
C VAL A 30 9.33 -12.50 -4.57
N PRO A 31 8.88 -11.22 -4.48
CA PRO A 31 9.82 -10.11 -4.53
C PRO A 31 10.75 -10.07 -3.31
N ALA A 32 10.30 -10.51 -2.13
CA ALA A 32 11.16 -10.66 -0.96
C ALA A 32 12.31 -11.65 -1.23
N GLY A 33 11.99 -12.83 -1.76
CA GLY A 33 12.96 -13.84 -2.13
C GLY A 33 13.90 -13.36 -3.24
N MET A 34 13.37 -12.67 -4.26
CA MET A 34 14.21 -12.11 -5.33
C MET A 34 15.11 -10.97 -4.82
N GLY A 35 14.64 -10.13 -3.89
CA GLY A 35 15.43 -9.05 -3.30
C GLY A 35 16.57 -9.56 -2.42
N ALA A 36 16.27 -10.47 -1.50
CA ALA A 36 17.29 -11.14 -0.69
C ALA A 36 18.25 -11.98 -1.57
N GLY A 37 17.71 -12.67 -2.57
CA GLY A 37 18.50 -13.42 -3.55
C GLY A 37 19.41 -12.54 -4.38
N ALA A 38 18.95 -11.36 -4.81
CA ALA A 38 19.77 -10.40 -5.53
C ALA A 38 20.91 -9.86 -4.67
N ALA A 39 20.66 -9.58 -3.38
CA ALA A 39 21.68 -9.19 -2.42
C ALA A 39 22.78 -10.26 -2.26
N GLY A 40 22.42 -11.54 -2.24
CA GLY A 40 23.39 -12.64 -2.17
C GLY A 40 24.10 -12.95 -3.49
N LEU A 41 23.37 -13.02 -4.61
CA LEU A 41 23.92 -13.40 -5.92
C LEU A 41 24.76 -12.30 -6.56
N PHE A 42 24.39 -11.03 -6.35
CA PHE A 42 25.09 -9.86 -6.88
C PHE A 42 25.83 -9.11 -5.77
N HIS A 43 26.37 -9.84 -4.79
CA HIS A 43 27.05 -9.28 -3.64
C HIS A 43 28.09 -8.20 -4.02
N GLY A 44 28.86 -8.42 -5.10
CA GLY A 44 29.82 -7.44 -5.62
C GLY A 44 29.23 -6.06 -5.95
N ALA A 45 28.01 -6.02 -6.52
CA ALA A 45 27.32 -4.77 -6.82
C ALA A 45 26.81 -4.06 -5.55
N PHE A 46 26.41 -4.84 -4.53
CA PHE A 46 26.02 -4.28 -3.24
C PHE A 46 27.24 -3.81 -2.43
N THR A 47 28.37 -4.50 -2.46
CA THR A 47 29.61 -4.06 -1.79
C THR A 47 30.21 -2.81 -2.41
N ALA A 48 30.04 -2.61 -3.72
CA ALA A 48 30.52 -1.40 -4.40
C ALA A 48 29.84 -0.13 -3.84
N VAL A 49 28.55 -0.24 -3.50
CA VAL A 49 27.72 0.85 -2.95
C VAL A 49 27.72 0.86 -1.42
N GLN A 50 27.91 -0.29 -0.76
CA GLN A 50 27.88 -0.45 0.70
C GLN A 50 28.95 -1.46 1.17
N PRO A 51 30.21 -1.01 1.36
CA PRO A 51 31.33 -1.92 1.56
C PRO A 51 31.36 -2.62 2.92
N HIS A 52 30.78 -2.02 3.98
CA HIS A 52 30.94 -2.50 5.36
C HIS A 52 29.73 -3.26 5.92
N GLN A 53 28.62 -3.36 5.17
CA GLN A 53 27.33 -3.80 5.73
C GLN A 53 26.44 -4.55 4.73
N SER A 54 27.00 -5.11 3.65
CA SER A 54 26.25 -5.85 2.62
C SER A 54 26.12 -7.35 2.90
N ASP A 55 26.68 -7.83 4.02
CA ASP A 55 26.61 -9.22 4.44
C ASP A 55 25.94 -9.38 5.80
N GLY A 56 24.93 -10.25 5.85
CA GLY A 56 24.28 -10.64 7.10
C GLY A 56 22.80 -10.94 6.94
N ARG A 57 22.28 -11.75 7.87
CA ARG A 57 20.85 -12.14 7.90
C ARG A 57 19.93 -10.92 8.02
N ALA A 58 20.31 -9.94 8.83
CA ALA A 58 19.55 -8.70 9.00
C ALA A 58 19.47 -7.90 7.69
N PHE A 59 20.57 -7.79 6.95
CA PHE A 59 20.60 -7.11 5.66
C PHE A 59 19.74 -7.84 4.61
N TRP A 60 19.80 -9.17 4.54
CA TRP A 60 18.97 -9.94 3.60
C TRP A 60 17.48 -9.86 3.94
N MET A 61 17.13 -9.90 5.23
CA MET A 61 15.76 -9.67 5.69
C MET A 61 15.29 -8.26 5.36
N PHE A 62 16.16 -7.25 5.54
CA PHE A 62 15.86 -5.88 5.13
C PHE A 62 15.65 -5.78 3.63
N MET A 63 16.52 -6.36 2.79
CA MET A 63 16.37 -6.35 1.34
C MET A 63 15.09 -7.04 0.89
N ALA A 64 14.70 -8.15 1.55
CA ALA A 64 13.43 -8.80 1.35
C ALA A 64 12.23 -7.88 1.66
N VAL A 65 12.28 -7.14 2.76
CA VAL A 65 11.25 -6.16 3.09
C VAL A 65 11.22 -5.02 2.08
N ALA A 66 12.38 -4.41 1.83
CA ALA A 66 12.54 -3.28 0.93
C ALA A 66 12.00 -3.60 -0.46
N THR A 67 12.23 -4.79 -1.03
CA THR A 67 11.66 -5.14 -2.34
C THR A 67 10.19 -5.57 -2.29
N SER A 68 9.68 -6.00 -1.14
CA SER A 68 8.31 -6.52 -0.99
C SER A 68 7.26 -5.49 -0.59
N VAL A 69 7.62 -4.42 0.12
CA VAL A 69 6.65 -3.46 0.71
C VAL A 69 5.77 -2.84 -0.38
N THR A 70 4.45 -2.85 -0.15
CA THR A 70 3.47 -2.07 -0.92
C THR A 70 2.93 -0.97 -0.04
N ALA A 71 2.95 0.27 -0.53
CA ALA A 71 2.44 1.40 0.24
C ALA A 71 0.92 1.46 0.17
N LEU A 72 0.25 0.80 1.12
CA LEU A 72 -1.20 0.86 1.26
C LEU A 72 -1.76 2.29 1.16
N PRO A 73 -1.13 3.32 1.78
CA PRO A 73 -1.65 4.68 1.68
C PRO A 73 -1.74 5.23 0.26
N VAL A 74 -0.68 5.01 -0.50
CA VAL A 74 -0.56 5.50 -1.88
C VAL A 74 -1.44 4.66 -2.80
N LEU A 75 -1.46 3.34 -2.61
CA LEU A 75 -2.37 2.44 -3.32
C LEU A 75 -3.82 2.89 -3.17
N ALA A 76 -4.26 3.14 -1.93
CA ALA A 76 -5.64 3.53 -1.67
C ALA A 76 -6.00 4.91 -2.24
N ALA A 77 -5.05 5.85 -2.25
CA ALA A 77 -5.23 7.12 -2.94
C ALA A 77 -5.41 6.91 -4.46
N ILE A 78 -4.54 6.11 -5.09
CA ILE A 78 -4.63 5.79 -6.53
C ILE A 78 -5.94 5.07 -6.85
N VAL A 79 -6.37 4.12 -6.00
CA VAL A 79 -7.64 3.40 -6.15
C VAL A 79 -8.82 4.37 -6.16
N ARG A 80 -8.83 5.37 -5.28
CA ARG A 80 -9.88 6.40 -5.23
C ARG A 80 -9.81 7.32 -6.44
N GLU A 81 -8.65 7.89 -6.73
CA GLU A 81 -8.43 8.82 -7.84
C GLU A 81 -8.77 8.22 -9.21
N ARG A 82 -8.51 6.91 -9.38
CA ARG A 82 -8.81 6.18 -10.63
C ARG A 82 -10.19 5.53 -10.65
N GLY A 83 -11.02 5.72 -9.62
CA GLY A 83 -12.38 5.17 -9.58
C GLY A 83 -12.45 3.64 -9.42
N TYR A 84 -11.41 3.00 -8.88
CA TYR A 84 -11.41 1.58 -8.54
C TYR A 84 -11.94 1.29 -7.13
N ALA A 85 -12.26 2.32 -6.34
CA ALA A 85 -12.85 2.17 -5.02
C ALA A 85 -14.16 1.35 -5.10
N GLY A 86 -14.30 0.34 -4.25
CA GLY A 86 -15.45 -0.58 -4.26
C GLY A 86 -15.48 -1.59 -5.42
N SER A 87 -14.53 -1.54 -6.37
CA SER A 87 -14.41 -2.56 -7.41
C SER A 87 -13.74 -3.84 -6.86
N PRO A 88 -13.99 -5.03 -7.44
CA PRO A 88 -13.33 -6.27 -7.01
C PRO A 88 -11.79 -6.18 -7.02
N ALA A 89 -11.21 -5.53 -8.05
CA ALA A 89 -9.77 -5.34 -8.16
C ALA A 89 -9.23 -4.38 -7.08
N GLY A 90 -9.90 -3.25 -6.86
CA GLY A 90 -9.51 -2.29 -5.82
C GLY A 90 -9.60 -2.89 -4.41
N THR A 91 -10.67 -3.65 -4.12
CA THR A 91 -10.86 -4.32 -2.82
C THR A 91 -9.78 -5.37 -2.57
N VAL A 92 -9.49 -6.23 -3.55
CA VAL A 92 -8.42 -7.26 -3.42
C VAL A 92 -7.05 -6.63 -3.26
N ALA A 93 -6.71 -5.62 -4.07
CA ALA A 93 -5.41 -4.94 -3.99
C ALA A 93 -5.20 -4.21 -2.65
N THR A 94 -6.24 -3.51 -2.17
CA THR A 94 -6.20 -2.79 -0.88
C THR A 94 -6.07 -3.76 0.29
N ALA A 95 -6.86 -4.84 0.29
CA ALA A 95 -6.77 -5.88 1.31
C ALA A 95 -5.40 -6.57 1.32
N ALA A 96 -4.89 -6.93 0.13
CA ALA A 96 -3.58 -7.55 0.00
C ALA A 96 -2.47 -6.64 0.50
N ALA A 97 -2.49 -5.35 0.14
CA ALA A 97 -1.51 -4.38 0.61
C ALA A 97 -1.52 -4.21 2.13
N GLY A 98 -2.69 -4.23 2.78
CA GLY A 98 -2.77 -4.22 4.24
C GLY A 98 -2.12 -5.44 4.89
N ILE A 99 -2.32 -6.64 4.33
CA ILE A 99 -1.66 -7.87 4.81
C ILE A 99 -0.13 -7.76 4.63
N MET A 100 0.32 -7.30 3.46
CA MET A 100 1.73 -7.14 3.16
C MET A 100 2.42 -6.12 4.08
N ASP A 101 1.74 -5.02 4.41
CA ASP A 101 2.28 -3.97 5.28
C ASP A 101 2.53 -4.52 6.70
N VAL A 102 1.56 -5.26 7.27
CA VAL A 102 1.73 -5.93 8.57
C VAL A 102 2.89 -6.93 8.53
N ALA A 103 2.97 -7.75 7.48
CA ALA A 103 4.06 -8.72 7.33
C ALA A 103 5.43 -8.03 7.22
N ALA A 104 5.52 -6.95 6.46
CA ALA A 104 6.75 -6.18 6.28
C ALA A 104 7.28 -5.63 7.61
N TRP A 105 6.40 -5.06 8.45
CA TRP A 105 6.80 -4.57 9.78
C TRP A 105 7.30 -5.68 10.70
N LEU A 106 6.70 -6.87 10.64
CA LEU A 106 7.15 -8.01 11.43
C LEU A 106 8.54 -8.48 11.01
N VAL A 107 8.79 -8.56 9.69
CA VAL A 107 10.10 -8.95 9.18
C VAL A 107 11.14 -7.87 9.45
N LEU A 108 10.80 -6.58 9.32
CA LEU A 108 11.71 -5.48 9.65
C LEU A 108 12.08 -5.47 11.13
N ALA A 109 11.11 -5.67 12.02
CA ALA A 109 11.37 -5.77 13.45
C ALA A 109 12.31 -6.94 13.78
N ALA A 110 12.13 -8.09 13.11
CA ALA A 110 13.04 -9.23 13.24
C ALA A 110 14.44 -8.92 12.70
N ALA A 111 14.56 -8.21 11.58
CA ALA A 111 15.83 -7.77 11.02
C ALA A 111 16.60 -6.86 11.99
N LEU A 112 15.91 -5.86 12.57
CA LEU A 112 16.48 -4.93 13.55
C LEU A 112 16.91 -5.66 14.83
N ALA A 113 16.07 -6.54 15.36
CA ALA A 113 16.42 -7.35 16.52
C ALA A 113 17.66 -8.22 16.25
N GLY A 114 17.76 -8.82 15.06
CA GLY A 114 18.92 -9.60 14.63
C GLY A 114 20.19 -8.75 14.44
N ALA A 115 20.04 -7.46 14.14
CA ALA A 115 21.12 -6.48 14.04
C ALA A 115 21.53 -5.88 15.40
N GLY A 116 21.06 -6.42 16.52
CA GLY A 116 21.37 -5.91 17.86
C GLY A 116 20.59 -4.65 18.27
N HIS A 117 19.68 -4.18 17.42
CA HIS A 117 18.79 -3.04 17.68
C HIS A 117 17.48 -3.48 18.33
N ALA A 118 17.55 -4.41 19.30
CA ALA A 118 16.37 -4.98 19.92
C ALA A 118 15.52 -3.88 20.58
N ALA A 119 14.24 -3.83 20.21
CA ALA A 119 13.28 -2.95 20.87
C ALA A 119 13.24 -3.24 22.37
N ALA A 120 12.99 -2.21 23.19
CA ALA A 120 12.81 -2.36 24.64
C ALA A 120 11.70 -3.37 25.02
N ARG A 121 10.81 -3.71 24.07
CA ARG A 121 9.70 -4.64 24.24
C ARG A 121 9.85 -5.86 23.30
N PRO A 122 9.62 -7.10 23.80
CA PRO A 122 9.63 -8.30 22.96
C PRO A 122 8.56 -8.26 21.86
N TRP A 123 8.89 -8.73 20.66
CA TRP A 123 7.98 -8.75 19.51
C TRP A 123 6.62 -9.46 19.75
N PRO A 124 6.53 -10.59 20.51
CA PRO A 124 5.24 -11.24 20.73
C PRO A 124 4.33 -10.39 21.61
N MET A 125 4.92 -9.65 22.55
CA MET A 125 4.19 -8.72 23.42
C MET A 125 3.65 -7.55 22.60
N THR A 126 4.46 -6.99 21.69
CA THR A 126 4.02 -5.93 20.78
C THR A 126 2.84 -6.39 19.92
N LEU A 127 2.93 -7.58 19.32
CA LEU A 127 1.83 -8.19 18.57
C LEU A 127 0.57 -8.38 19.39
N LEU A 128 0.70 -8.89 20.62
CA LEU A 128 -0.43 -9.07 21.52
C LEU A 128 -1.13 -7.75 21.84
N LEU A 129 -0.35 -6.70 22.12
CA LEU A 129 -0.89 -5.36 22.41
C LEU A 129 -1.60 -4.76 21.20
N ILE A 130 -1.05 -4.93 20.00
CA ILE A 130 -1.71 -4.50 18.75
C ILE A 130 -3.02 -5.23 18.55
N ALA A 131 -3.03 -6.56 18.73
CA ALA A 131 -4.23 -7.37 18.61
C ALA A 131 -5.29 -6.97 19.65
N LEU A 132 -4.89 -6.72 20.90
CA LEU A 132 -5.76 -6.25 21.96
C LEU A 132 -6.33 -4.86 21.67
N PHE A 133 -5.50 -3.95 21.16
CA PHE A 133 -5.93 -2.61 20.77
C PHE A 133 -6.95 -2.66 19.62
N ALA A 134 -6.67 -3.42 18.56
CA ALA A 134 -7.60 -3.63 17.46
C ALA A 134 -8.92 -4.28 17.95
N ALA A 135 -8.84 -5.28 18.83
CA ALA A 135 -10.01 -5.90 19.44
C ALA A 135 -10.81 -4.90 20.29
N ALA A 136 -10.15 -4.06 21.09
CA ALA A 136 -10.80 -3.04 21.91
C ALA A 136 -11.53 -2.00 21.04
N LEU A 137 -10.92 -1.55 19.94
CA LEU A 137 -11.55 -0.65 19.00
C LEU A 137 -12.84 -1.25 18.39
N VAL A 138 -12.80 -2.53 18.02
CA VAL A 138 -13.94 -3.20 17.37
C VAL A 138 -15.02 -3.64 18.36
N LEU A 139 -14.64 -4.18 19.52
CA LEU A 139 -15.55 -4.80 20.47
C LEU A 139 -16.10 -3.82 21.52
N VAL A 140 -15.38 -2.73 21.79
CA VAL A 140 -15.75 -1.76 22.83
C VAL A 140 -16.04 -0.40 22.20
N VAL A 141 -15.06 0.21 21.52
CA VAL A 141 -15.19 1.59 21.03
C VAL A 141 -16.30 1.70 19.99
N ARG A 142 -16.29 0.86 18.96
CA ARG A 142 -17.32 0.87 17.92
C ARG A 142 -18.75 0.76 18.47
N PRO A 143 -19.13 -0.25 19.27
CA PRO A 143 -20.51 -0.37 19.74
C PRO A 143 -20.90 0.68 20.78
N VAL A 144 -19.96 1.23 21.56
CA VAL A 144 -20.23 2.39 22.41
C VAL A 144 -20.52 3.61 21.54
N LEU A 145 -19.69 3.84 20.52
CA LEU A 145 -19.82 4.98 19.63
C LEU A 145 -21.13 4.92 18.82
N THR A 146 -21.48 3.76 18.26
CA THR A 146 -22.75 3.56 17.55
C THR A 146 -23.94 3.90 18.45
N ARG A 147 -24.00 3.37 19.67
CA ARG A 147 -25.11 3.66 20.61
C ARG A 147 -25.16 5.12 21.02
N TRP A 148 -24.01 5.78 21.11
CA TRP A 148 -23.95 7.18 21.52
C TRP A 148 -24.43 8.11 20.41
N LEU A 149 -24.04 7.85 19.16
CA LEU A 149 -24.52 8.58 17.99
C LEU A 149 -26.02 8.36 17.73
N GLU A 150 -26.53 7.15 17.94
CA GLU A 150 -27.96 6.85 17.77
C GLU A 150 -28.84 7.57 18.82
N ARG A 151 -28.30 7.85 20.01
CA ARG A 151 -29.07 8.43 21.13
C ARG A 151 -28.98 9.94 21.25
N SER A 152 -28.00 10.59 20.61
CA SER A 152 -27.73 12.01 20.83
C SER A 152 -27.65 12.78 19.50
N PRO A 153 -28.64 13.64 19.20
CA PRO A 153 -28.58 14.50 18.01
C PRO A 153 -27.41 15.50 18.06
N VAL A 154 -26.94 15.87 19.27
CA VAL A 154 -25.73 16.70 19.44
C VAL A 154 -24.45 15.94 19.06
N ALA A 155 -24.40 14.63 19.35
CA ALA A 155 -23.28 13.79 18.95
C ALA A 155 -23.25 13.57 17.43
N GLN A 156 -24.42 13.50 16.77
CA GLN A 156 -24.52 13.47 15.30
C GLN A 156 -23.96 14.76 14.70
N GLY A 157 -24.26 15.93 15.27
CA GLY A 157 -23.67 17.20 14.85
C GLY A 157 -22.16 17.33 15.10
N SER A 158 -21.56 16.44 15.93
CA SER A 158 -20.14 16.48 16.30
C SER A 158 -19.32 15.34 15.69
N GLN A 159 -19.88 14.63 14.71
CA GLN A 159 -19.33 13.39 14.18
C GLN A 159 -17.93 13.55 13.57
N LEU A 160 -17.65 14.71 12.94
CA LEU A 160 -16.33 15.05 12.42
C LEU A 160 -15.27 15.17 13.54
N THR A 161 -15.61 15.86 14.63
CA THR A 161 -14.71 16.05 15.78
C THR A 161 -14.40 14.71 16.45
N ILE A 162 -15.41 13.85 16.58
CA ILE A 162 -15.26 12.49 17.07
C ILE A 162 -14.33 11.68 16.16
N ALA A 163 -14.54 11.73 14.84
CA ALA A 163 -13.70 11.05 13.86
C ALA A 163 -12.24 11.50 13.92
N LEU A 164 -12.00 12.81 14.01
CA LEU A 164 -10.67 13.40 14.21
C LEU A 164 -10.01 12.92 15.50
N GLY A 165 -10.73 13.02 16.62
CA GLY A 165 -10.24 12.58 17.93
C GLY A 165 -9.89 11.10 17.94
N LEU A 166 -10.74 10.25 17.34
CA LEU A 166 -10.50 8.83 17.21
C LEU A 166 -9.28 8.53 16.31
N ALA A 167 -9.14 9.24 15.19
CA ALA A 167 -8.02 9.08 14.28
C ALA A 167 -6.68 9.45 14.94
N LEU A 168 -6.62 10.62 15.60
CA LEU A 168 -5.40 11.12 16.25
C LEU A 168 -5.03 10.29 17.48
N SER A 169 -6.00 9.94 18.33
CA SER A 169 -5.74 9.07 19.49
C SER A 169 -5.30 7.68 19.07
N SER A 170 -5.93 7.09 18.05
CA SER A 170 -5.51 5.78 17.54
C SER A 170 -4.12 5.83 16.92
N ALA A 171 -3.80 6.90 16.16
CA ALA A 171 -2.48 7.13 15.60
C ALA A 171 -1.40 7.23 16.70
N TRP A 172 -1.68 7.99 17.77
CA TRP A 172 -0.79 8.11 18.92
C TRP A 172 -0.58 6.76 19.64
N VAL A 173 -1.65 6.03 19.96
CA VAL A 173 -1.55 4.70 20.58
C VAL A 173 -0.73 3.75 19.72
N THR A 174 -0.94 3.72 18.40
CA THR A 174 -0.11 2.87 17.53
C THR A 174 1.36 3.26 17.52
N ALA A 175 1.68 4.56 17.60
CA ALA A 175 3.05 5.04 17.70
C ALA A 175 3.73 4.56 18.99
N GLU A 176 3.05 4.65 20.14
CA GLU A 176 3.52 4.16 21.44
C GLU A 176 3.68 2.63 21.48
N LEU A 177 2.91 1.91 20.64
CA LEU A 177 3.07 0.47 20.45
C LEU A 177 4.24 0.11 19.52
N GLY A 178 4.94 1.09 18.96
CA GLY A 178 6.04 0.88 18.02
C GLY A 178 5.60 0.57 16.59
N LEU A 179 4.33 0.84 16.24
CA LEU A 179 3.83 0.79 14.87
C LEU A 179 3.74 2.20 14.28
N HIS A 180 3.73 2.26 12.95
CA HIS A 180 3.52 3.53 12.29
C HIS A 180 2.12 4.12 12.57
N PRO A 181 1.97 5.44 12.84
CA PRO A 181 0.69 6.10 13.13
C PRO A 181 -0.42 5.89 12.08
N VAL A 182 -0.01 5.57 10.85
CA VAL A 182 -0.86 5.25 9.70
C VAL A 182 -1.84 4.10 10.01
N PHE A 183 -1.42 3.08 10.75
CA PHE A 183 -2.28 1.96 11.14
C PHE A 183 -3.38 2.39 12.10
N GLY A 184 -3.06 3.25 13.08
CA GLY A 184 -4.04 3.80 14.00
C GLY A 184 -5.12 4.57 13.26
N GLY A 185 -4.73 5.39 12.28
CA GLY A 185 -5.68 6.07 11.40
C GLY A 185 -6.57 5.11 10.61
N LEU A 186 -6.03 4.03 10.04
CA LEU A 186 -6.81 3.02 9.30
C LEU A 186 -7.82 2.30 10.21
N LEU A 187 -7.37 1.83 11.38
CA LEU A 187 -8.21 1.14 12.35
C LEU A 187 -9.33 2.05 12.86
N ALA A 188 -9.01 3.31 13.18
CA ALA A 188 -9.99 4.32 13.53
C ALA A 188 -11.10 4.43 12.45
N GLY A 189 -10.70 4.57 11.18
CA GLY A 189 -11.64 4.62 10.05
C GLY A 189 -12.52 3.38 9.95
N LEU A 190 -11.93 2.18 10.06
CA LEU A 190 -12.67 0.90 10.02
C LEU A 190 -13.68 0.76 11.18
N THR A 191 -13.40 1.41 12.32
CA THR A 191 -14.24 1.32 13.53
C THR A 191 -15.30 2.41 13.62
N MET A 192 -15.15 3.49 12.86
CA MET A 192 -16.12 4.59 12.82
C MET A 192 -17.50 4.07 12.36
N PRO A 193 -18.58 4.31 13.12
CA PRO A 193 -19.93 3.88 12.76
C PRO A 193 -20.39 4.45 11.42
N ARG A 194 -21.19 3.68 10.70
CA ARG A 194 -21.80 4.06 9.42
C ARG A 194 -23.30 4.07 9.52
N THR A 195 -23.94 5.10 9.02
CA THR A 195 -25.40 5.20 8.96
C THR A 195 -25.90 4.37 7.78
N GLY A 196 -26.73 3.35 8.01
CA GLY A 196 -27.22 2.45 6.95
C GLY A 196 -26.13 1.61 6.25
N GLY A 197 -24.93 1.53 6.83
CA GLY A 197 -23.79 0.80 6.23
C GLY A 197 -22.96 1.61 5.23
N VAL A 198 -23.34 2.87 4.97
CA VAL A 198 -22.65 3.77 4.04
C VAL A 198 -21.83 4.81 4.84
N PRO A 199 -20.61 5.17 4.39
CA PRO A 199 -19.84 6.26 4.99
C PRO A 199 -20.64 7.58 4.93
N ASP A 200 -20.67 8.28 6.06
CA ASP A 200 -21.29 9.60 6.16
C ASP A 200 -20.46 10.66 5.41
N ALA A 201 -21.11 11.36 4.47
CA ALA A 201 -20.50 12.39 3.64
C ALA A 201 -20.03 13.61 4.46
N ASP A 202 -20.69 13.92 5.57
CA ASP A 202 -20.37 15.06 6.42
C ASP A 202 -19.07 14.84 7.23
N VAL A 203 -18.64 13.58 7.37
CA VAL A 203 -17.30 13.23 7.89
C VAL A 203 -16.31 13.01 6.76
N LEU A 204 -16.74 12.34 5.69
CA LEU A 204 -15.86 11.92 4.62
C LEU A 204 -15.25 13.13 3.89
N ARG A 205 -16.07 14.09 3.45
CA ARG A 205 -15.58 15.24 2.67
C ARG A 205 -14.57 16.10 3.43
N PRO A 206 -14.81 16.51 4.70
CA PRO A 206 -13.81 17.30 5.42
C PRO A 206 -12.52 16.51 5.69
N MET A 207 -12.62 15.20 5.92
CA MET A 207 -11.44 14.32 6.06
C MET A 207 -10.65 14.19 4.76
N GLU A 208 -11.32 14.11 3.62
CA GLU A 208 -10.69 14.13 2.29
C GLU A 208 -10.00 15.47 2.03
N GLN A 209 -10.67 16.60 2.26
CA GLN A 209 -10.08 17.94 2.11
C GLN A 209 -8.84 18.11 3.01
N THR A 210 -8.90 17.60 4.24
CA THR A 210 -7.74 17.60 5.14
C THR A 210 -6.61 16.75 4.58
N ALA A 211 -6.91 15.58 4.02
CA ALA A 211 -5.91 14.72 3.39
C ALA A 211 -5.32 15.36 2.13
N GLU A 212 -6.12 16.01 1.30
CA GLU A 212 -5.68 16.74 0.10
C GLU A 212 -4.69 17.86 0.43
N LEU A 213 -4.85 18.52 1.58
CA LEU A 213 -3.92 19.53 2.06
C LEU A 213 -2.64 18.92 2.68
N LEU A 214 -2.79 17.89 3.53
CA LEU A 214 -1.66 17.33 4.29
C LEU A 214 -0.79 16.37 3.48
N LEU A 215 -1.35 15.69 2.48
CA LEU A 215 -0.65 14.67 1.71
C LEU A 215 0.52 15.26 0.87
N PRO A 216 0.36 16.40 0.16
CA PRO A 216 1.48 17.06 -0.51
C PRO A 216 2.59 17.49 0.46
N LEU A 217 2.24 18.06 1.62
CA LEU A 217 3.22 18.47 2.63
C LEU A 217 4.04 17.29 3.16
N PHE A 218 3.37 16.15 3.40
CA PHE A 218 4.02 14.90 3.75
C PHE A 218 5.03 14.46 2.66
N PHE A 219 4.64 14.49 1.38
CA PHE A 219 5.53 14.08 0.29
C PHE A 219 6.70 15.05 0.09
N VAL A 220 6.50 16.35 0.26
CA VAL A 220 7.58 17.35 0.16
C VAL A 220 8.62 17.14 1.27
N THR A 221 8.19 16.98 2.51
CA THR A 221 9.11 16.77 3.64
C THR A 221 9.91 15.48 3.50
N THR A 222 9.26 14.40 3.04
CA THR A 222 9.96 13.14 2.78
C THR A 222 10.90 13.25 1.56
N GLY A 223 10.47 13.94 0.50
CA GLY A 223 11.25 14.16 -0.71
C GLY A 223 12.49 15.02 -0.50
N LEU A 224 12.43 16.04 0.36
CA LEU A 224 13.59 16.88 0.68
C LEU A 224 14.72 16.13 1.40
N SER A 225 14.45 14.95 1.95
CA SER A 225 15.45 14.13 2.66
C SER A 225 16.35 13.32 1.71
N PHE A 226 16.11 13.38 0.40
CA PHE A 226 16.86 12.61 -0.61
C PHE A 226 17.88 13.49 -1.36
N ASN A 227 19.05 12.93 -1.65
CA ASN A 227 20.10 13.60 -2.42
C ASN A 227 20.45 12.78 -3.67
N VAL A 228 19.93 13.17 -4.84
CA VAL A 228 20.26 12.53 -6.14
C VAL A 228 21.76 12.60 -6.45
N GLY A 229 22.43 13.65 -5.96
CA GLY A 229 23.82 13.94 -6.28
C GLY A 229 24.80 12.92 -5.70
N SER A 230 24.34 11.95 -4.91
CA SER A 230 25.18 10.87 -4.35
C SER A 230 25.22 9.61 -5.22
N LEU A 231 24.54 9.55 -6.38
CA LEU A 231 24.60 8.38 -7.26
C LEU A 231 25.78 8.46 -8.22
N ASP A 232 26.78 7.61 -7.99
CA ASP A 232 27.87 7.35 -8.93
C ASP A 232 27.48 6.24 -9.95
N GLY A 233 28.42 5.87 -10.83
CA GLY A 233 28.19 4.86 -11.86
C GLY A 233 27.76 3.49 -11.31
N ASP A 234 28.34 3.07 -10.19
CA ASP A 234 28.02 1.79 -9.55
C ASP A 234 26.60 1.80 -8.93
N GLY A 235 26.21 2.92 -8.32
CA GLY A 235 24.84 3.14 -7.84
C GLY A 235 23.80 3.06 -8.96
N GLY A 236 24.12 3.54 -10.16
CA GLY A 236 23.26 3.42 -11.34
C GLY A 236 23.05 1.98 -11.81
N VAL A 237 24.11 1.16 -11.81
CA VAL A 237 24.03 -0.27 -12.15
C VAL A 237 23.19 -1.02 -11.12
N LEU A 238 23.41 -0.74 -9.83
CA LEU A 238 22.63 -1.36 -8.75
C LEU A 238 21.15 -0.96 -8.83
N LEU A 239 20.86 0.30 -9.14
CA LEU A 239 19.49 0.77 -9.36
C LEU A 239 18.80 0.01 -10.48
N ALA A 240 19.46 -0.17 -11.63
CA ALA A 240 18.89 -0.93 -12.75
C ALA A 240 18.59 -2.39 -12.37
N LEU A 241 19.50 -3.03 -11.62
CA LEU A 241 19.30 -4.38 -11.10
C LEU A 241 18.08 -4.46 -10.17
N ILE A 242 18.04 -3.60 -9.15
CA ILE A 242 16.96 -3.60 -8.14
C ILE A 242 15.63 -3.24 -8.79
N LEU A 243 15.58 -2.28 -9.72
CA LEU A 243 14.38 -1.95 -10.48
C LEU A 243 13.85 -3.15 -11.27
N THR A 244 14.73 -3.87 -11.96
CA THR A 244 14.34 -5.06 -12.72
C THR A 244 13.74 -6.11 -11.79
N VAL A 245 14.39 -6.35 -10.65
CA VAL A 245 13.91 -7.28 -9.62
C VAL A 245 12.57 -6.83 -9.03
N ALA A 246 12.43 -5.55 -8.68
CA ALA A 246 11.23 -4.99 -8.07
C ALA A 246 10.03 -5.05 -9.02
N VAL A 247 10.21 -4.65 -10.28
CA VAL A 247 9.14 -4.61 -11.28
C VAL A 247 8.69 -6.03 -11.64
N LEU A 248 9.62 -6.91 -12.01
CA LEU A 248 9.28 -8.29 -12.39
C LEU A 248 8.77 -9.09 -11.19
N GLY A 249 9.43 -8.93 -10.05
CA GLY A 249 9.10 -9.59 -8.80
C GLY A 249 7.77 -9.17 -8.19
N LYS A 250 7.18 -8.04 -8.61
CA LYS A 250 5.82 -7.66 -8.18
C LYS A 250 4.74 -7.87 -9.23
N LEU A 251 4.97 -7.37 -10.44
CA LEU A 251 3.93 -7.37 -11.47
C LEU A 251 3.55 -8.79 -11.88
N LEU A 252 4.53 -9.67 -12.10
CA LEU A 252 4.28 -11.03 -12.56
C LEU A 252 3.56 -11.89 -11.50
N PRO A 253 4.07 -12.02 -10.26
CA PRO A 253 3.39 -12.84 -9.26
C PRO A 253 2.08 -12.21 -8.79
N GLY A 254 1.96 -10.88 -8.74
CA GLY A 254 0.70 -10.20 -8.45
C GLY A 254 -0.39 -10.52 -9.48
N TYR A 255 -0.03 -10.44 -10.78
CA TYR A 255 -0.93 -10.81 -11.87
C TYR A 255 -1.30 -12.29 -11.83
N ALA A 256 -0.31 -13.17 -11.69
CA ALA A 256 -0.52 -14.62 -11.65
C ALA A 256 -1.40 -15.03 -10.46
N ALA A 257 -1.14 -14.49 -9.27
CA ALA A 257 -1.93 -14.77 -8.08
C ALA A 257 -3.39 -14.31 -8.21
N ALA A 258 -3.61 -13.13 -8.80
CA ALA A 258 -4.96 -12.64 -9.09
C ALA A 258 -5.70 -13.55 -10.10
N ARG A 259 -5.02 -13.99 -11.17
CA ARG A 259 -5.58 -14.93 -12.16
C ARG A 259 -5.91 -16.29 -11.55
N PHE A 260 -5.01 -16.86 -10.74
CA PHE A 260 -5.26 -18.13 -10.05
C PHE A 260 -6.38 -18.04 -9.01
N SER A 261 -6.69 -16.83 -8.55
CA SER A 261 -7.81 -16.57 -7.64
C SER A 261 -9.14 -16.36 -8.37
N GLY A 262 -9.19 -16.57 -9.69
CA GLY A 262 -10.40 -16.52 -10.51
C GLY A 262 -10.76 -15.14 -11.05
N MET A 263 -9.90 -14.13 -10.88
CA MET A 263 -10.12 -12.80 -11.44
C MET A 263 -9.90 -12.80 -12.95
N ASP A 264 -10.64 -11.95 -13.67
CA ASP A 264 -10.46 -11.81 -15.12
C ASP A 264 -9.10 -11.17 -15.46
N THR A 265 -8.74 -11.17 -16.75
CA THR A 265 -7.46 -10.61 -17.22
C THR A 265 -7.30 -9.13 -16.85
N HIS A 266 -8.39 -8.35 -16.94
CA HIS A 266 -8.36 -6.92 -16.69
C HIS A 266 -8.16 -6.63 -15.20
N GLN A 267 -8.99 -7.22 -14.34
CA GLN A 267 -8.91 -7.14 -12.90
C GLN A 267 -7.55 -7.60 -12.39
N SER A 268 -7.00 -8.68 -12.95
CA SER A 268 -5.68 -9.18 -12.57
C SER A 268 -4.56 -8.21 -12.94
N ALA A 269 -4.64 -7.58 -14.10
CA ALA A 269 -3.68 -6.55 -14.51
C ALA A 269 -3.78 -5.29 -13.62
N VAL A 270 -5.00 -4.86 -13.27
CA VAL A 270 -5.22 -3.75 -12.33
C VAL A 270 -4.65 -4.09 -10.96
N VAL A 271 -4.92 -5.27 -10.41
CA VAL A 271 -4.34 -5.71 -9.12
C VAL A 271 -2.82 -5.69 -9.18
N ALA A 272 -2.21 -6.25 -10.22
CA ALA A 272 -0.76 -6.27 -10.39
C ALA A 272 -0.16 -4.85 -10.42
N ALA A 273 -0.73 -3.94 -11.19
CA ALA A 273 -0.28 -2.55 -11.27
C ALA A 273 -0.43 -1.82 -9.93
N LEU A 274 -1.51 -2.07 -9.20
CA LEU A 274 -1.77 -1.47 -7.89
C LEU A 274 -0.81 -1.99 -6.82
N VAL A 275 -0.55 -3.30 -6.73
CA VAL A 275 0.35 -3.85 -5.69
C VAL A 275 1.83 -3.47 -5.90
N ASN A 276 2.19 -3.02 -7.11
CA ASN A 276 3.50 -2.45 -7.41
C ASN A 276 3.73 -1.05 -6.81
N THR A 277 2.68 -0.42 -6.27
CA THR A 277 2.79 0.92 -5.68
C THR A 277 3.65 0.91 -4.43
N ARG A 278 4.53 1.88 -4.38
CA ARG A 278 5.43 2.18 -3.28
C ARG A 278 5.18 3.60 -2.80
N GLY A 279 5.83 4.00 -1.72
CA GLY A 279 5.70 5.36 -1.22
C GLY A 279 5.97 5.47 0.27
N LEU A 280 5.07 6.16 0.97
CA LEU A 280 5.24 6.59 2.35
C LEU A 280 5.81 5.50 3.26
N THR A 281 5.17 4.32 3.31
CA THR A 281 5.54 3.25 4.26
C THR A 281 6.92 2.72 3.99
N GLU A 282 7.31 2.59 2.73
CA GLU A 282 8.65 2.17 2.34
C GLU A 282 9.71 3.19 2.73
N LEU A 283 9.48 4.48 2.49
CA LEU A 283 10.43 5.53 2.86
C LEU A 283 10.72 5.51 4.36
N ILE A 284 9.70 5.24 5.19
CA ILE A 284 9.90 5.07 6.63
C ILE A 284 10.75 3.84 6.93
N VAL A 285 10.46 2.69 6.30
CA VAL A 285 11.25 1.48 6.46
C VAL A 285 12.73 1.72 6.09
N LEU A 286 12.97 2.45 5.00
CA LEU A 286 14.32 2.81 4.57
C LEU A 286 15.01 3.73 5.59
N ASN A 287 14.31 4.73 6.14
CA ASN A 287 14.88 5.62 7.17
C ASN A 287 15.21 4.85 8.45
N VAL A 288 14.32 3.98 8.92
CA VAL A 288 14.58 3.14 10.10
C VAL A 288 15.81 2.26 9.91
N ALA A 289 16.01 1.72 8.71
CA ALA A 289 17.19 0.92 8.40
C ALA A 289 18.48 1.76 8.29
N LEU A 290 18.39 2.97 7.74
CA LEU A 290 19.50 3.92 7.68
C LEU A 290 19.93 4.36 9.10
N ASP A 291 18.96 4.71 9.95
CA ASP A 291 19.19 5.13 11.34
C ASP A 291 19.78 4.01 12.20
N ALA A 292 19.32 2.77 11.98
CA ALA A 292 19.90 1.58 12.61
C ALA A 292 21.23 1.14 11.97
N GLY A 293 21.72 1.89 10.98
CA GLY A 293 22.95 1.59 10.26
C GLY A 293 22.87 0.41 9.30
N LEU A 294 21.76 -0.35 9.22
CA LEU A 294 21.63 -1.51 8.32
C LEU A 294 21.94 -1.19 6.85
N ILE A 295 21.70 0.06 6.44
CA ILE A 295 22.07 0.56 5.12
C ILE A 295 22.84 1.88 5.18
N GLY A 296 23.66 2.14 4.17
CA GLY A 296 24.33 3.41 3.95
C GLY A 296 23.50 4.37 3.11
N GLN A 297 23.92 5.63 3.05
CA GLN A 297 23.23 6.70 2.34
C GLN A 297 23.04 6.42 0.84
N GLU A 298 24.03 5.83 0.18
CA GLU A 298 23.96 5.58 -1.26
C GLU A 298 22.93 4.49 -1.60
N LEU A 299 22.94 3.36 -0.87
CA LEU A 299 21.92 2.31 -1.03
C LEU A 299 20.52 2.83 -0.66
N PHE A 300 20.41 3.67 0.37
CA PHE A 300 19.17 4.37 0.69
C PHE A 300 18.67 5.17 -0.53
N THR A 301 19.51 6.00 -1.14
CA THR A 301 19.12 6.78 -2.34
C THR A 301 18.69 5.87 -3.50
N VAL A 302 19.40 4.76 -3.74
CA VAL A 302 19.03 3.78 -4.78
C VAL A 302 17.64 3.18 -4.53
N LEU A 303 17.35 2.77 -3.29
CA LEU A 303 16.05 2.18 -2.93
C LEU A 303 14.92 3.22 -3.00
N VAL A 304 15.18 4.46 -2.59
CA VAL A 304 14.23 5.57 -2.75
C VAL A 304 13.92 5.84 -4.22
N LEU A 305 14.93 5.88 -5.08
CA LEU A 305 14.74 6.07 -6.53
C LEU A 305 13.94 4.92 -7.14
N MET A 306 14.24 3.68 -6.75
CA MET A 306 13.45 2.53 -7.15
C MET A 306 11.98 2.67 -6.72
N ALA A 307 11.74 3.13 -5.50
CA ALA A 307 10.40 3.38 -4.98
C ALA A 307 9.62 4.44 -5.78
N LEU A 308 10.28 5.55 -6.09
CA LEU A 308 9.69 6.63 -6.89
C LEU A 308 9.36 6.18 -8.31
N ILE A 309 10.32 5.53 -8.99
CA ILE A 309 10.15 5.09 -10.38
C ILE A 309 9.00 4.08 -10.49
N THR A 310 8.97 3.06 -9.64
CA THR A 310 7.92 2.03 -9.70
C THR A 310 6.54 2.56 -9.35
N THR A 311 6.42 3.55 -8.45
CA THR A 311 5.15 4.25 -8.20
C THR A 311 4.73 5.11 -9.38
N LEU A 312 5.66 5.87 -9.97
CA LEU A 312 5.38 6.64 -11.18
C LEU A 312 4.94 5.74 -12.33
N MET A 313 5.47 4.51 -12.43
CA MET A 313 5.06 3.51 -13.42
C MET A 313 3.61 3.03 -13.25
N THR A 314 3.06 3.00 -12.03
CA THR A 314 1.69 2.52 -11.80
C THR A 314 0.64 3.34 -12.58
N GLY A 315 0.79 4.66 -12.61
CA GLY A 315 -0.16 5.54 -13.30
C GLY A 315 -0.29 5.25 -14.81
N PRO A 316 0.79 5.26 -15.59
CA PRO A 316 0.80 4.87 -17.00
C PRO A 316 0.32 3.43 -17.23
N LEU A 317 0.73 2.47 -16.37
CA LEU A 317 0.28 1.07 -16.48
C LEU A 317 -1.24 0.95 -16.37
N LEU A 318 -1.86 1.61 -15.39
CA LEU A 318 -3.32 1.63 -15.26
C LEU A 318 -3.99 2.25 -16.48
N SER A 319 -3.48 3.39 -16.98
CA SER A 319 -4.01 4.04 -18.19
C SER A 319 -3.91 3.13 -19.43
N LEU A 320 -2.84 2.35 -19.58
CA LEU A 320 -2.66 1.39 -20.66
C LEU A 320 -3.68 0.24 -20.57
N ILE A 321 -3.90 -0.29 -19.37
CA ILE A 321 -4.86 -1.37 -19.11
C ILE A 321 -6.29 -0.91 -19.44
N GLU A 322 -6.67 0.30 -19.02
CA GLU A 322 -7.97 0.91 -19.30
C GLU A 322 -8.22 1.12 -20.80
N ARG A 323 -7.21 1.61 -21.53
CA ARG A 323 -7.27 1.79 -22.99
C ARG A 323 -7.46 0.45 -23.71
N GLY A 324 -6.80 -0.62 -23.25
CA GLY A 324 -6.94 -1.95 -23.80
C GLY A 324 -8.37 -2.49 -23.68
N ARG A 325 -9.04 -2.23 -22.55
CA ARG A 325 -10.45 -2.60 -22.33
C ARG A 325 -11.40 -1.83 -23.24
N ASN A 326 -11.23 -0.51 -23.33
CA ASN A 326 -12.11 0.33 -24.17
C ASN A 326 -12.00 -0.02 -25.66
N ARG A 327 -10.81 -0.40 -26.15
CA ARG A 327 -10.63 -0.89 -27.54
C ARG A 327 -11.34 -2.22 -27.79
N ARG A 328 -11.34 -3.12 -26.80
CA ARG A 328 -11.96 -4.45 -26.93
C ARG A 328 -13.49 -4.40 -26.85
N ASN A 329 -14.04 -3.36 -26.21
CA ASN A 329 -15.48 -3.10 -26.08
C ASN A 329 -16.02 -2.09 -27.11
N ALA A 330 -15.19 -1.60 -28.04
CA ALA A 330 -15.66 -0.72 -29.10
C ALA A 330 -16.60 -1.52 -30.04
N PRO A 331 -17.82 -1.04 -30.34
CA PRO A 331 -18.75 -1.75 -31.22
C PRO A 331 -18.13 -1.94 -32.61
N HIS A 332 -18.16 -3.17 -33.12
CA HIS A 332 -17.76 -3.51 -34.49
C HIS A 332 -18.85 -3.19 -35.53
N ASP A 333 -19.73 -2.22 -35.24
CA ASP A 333 -20.94 -1.95 -36.01
C ASP A 333 -20.93 -0.56 -36.63
N VAL A 334 -20.16 -0.37 -37.72
CA VAL A 334 -20.45 0.70 -38.70
C VAL A 334 -20.28 0.23 -40.16
N GLU A 335 -19.64 -0.90 -40.45
CA GLU A 335 -19.28 -1.25 -41.84
C GLU A 335 -20.24 -2.19 -42.57
N LYS A 336 -21.56 -2.11 -42.32
CA LYS A 336 -22.59 -2.66 -43.23
C LYS A 336 -23.90 -1.86 -43.24
N ALA A 337 -23.83 -0.53 -43.35
CA ALA A 337 -24.97 0.22 -43.86
C ALA A 337 -24.93 0.20 -45.40
N VAL A 338 -25.52 -0.84 -45.99
CA VAL A 338 -25.83 -0.86 -47.43
C VAL A 338 -26.72 0.37 -47.72
N PRO A 339 -26.37 1.24 -48.67
CA PRO A 339 -27.26 2.33 -49.04
C PRO A 339 -28.45 1.71 -49.77
N VAL A 340 -29.60 1.66 -49.11
CA VAL A 340 -30.88 1.37 -49.78
C VAL A 340 -31.18 2.59 -50.64
N MET A 341 -30.91 2.46 -51.94
CA MET A 341 -31.41 3.37 -52.96
C MET A 341 -32.94 3.32 -52.93
N PRO A 342 -33.66 4.46 -52.88
CA PRO A 342 -35.10 4.45 -53.00
C PRO A 342 -35.50 4.09 -54.43
N ASP A 343 -36.13 2.92 -54.60
CA ASP A 343 -36.94 2.64 -55.78
C ASP A 343 -38.10 3.66 -55.81
N GLY A 344 -38.23 4.33 -56.95
CA GLY A 344 -39.08 5.52 -57.08
C GLY A 344 -40.58 5.27 -57.03
N GLN A 345 -41.31 6.27 -56.53
CA GLN A 345 -42.63 6.79 -56.96
C GLN A 345 -42.72 8.22 -56.36
N ARG A 346 -43.04 9.32 -57.06
CA ARG A 346 -43.82 9.57 -58.28
C ARG A 346 -43.21 10.72 -59.08
#